data_AF-A0AA36HGA0-F1
#
_entry.id   AF-A0AA36HGA0-F1
#
_cell.length_a   1.000
_cell.length_b   1.000
_cell.length_c   1.000
_cell.angle_alpha   90.00
_cell.angle_beta   90.00
_cell.angle_gamma   90.00
#
_symmetry.space_group_name_H-M   'P 1'
#
loop_
_entity.id
_entity.type
_entity.pdbx_description
1 polymer ?
#
loop_
_entity_poly.entity_id
_entity_poly.type
_entity_poly.pdbx_seq_one_letter_code
_entity_poly.pdbx_strand_id
1 'polypeptide(L)'
;MPRMNHDDRQGVLRHGFDFSYKEGGGCTRKEIMTKTKKRDLIQESYPELYYPDSVYTASTKVFLRFVEHLNAEHVFIYLYTDLVEGFESVLKNLPLKHLITCSSLAIKSCRFSFLKLLFPFVNRGCGLRIYPFKTRDDEEEAIDSAIFDSELVKTAPFLMICIECLISDEQLLCLKAYWIYIPFARSISEEGLIRLIMQWVEGKRRLNRIYLGNVLALTEDMIYKLRRFKLIPESELIKTPFFTDFMETHFRSGFRVGIRNKAGNLILVNVSEDSFEIEDPYSDYDLPFSDCCIECIIEDDDDDDDDDD
;
A
#
# COMPACT_ATOMS: atom_id res chain seq x y z
N MET A 1 27.60 12.63 2.34
CA MET A 1 27.40 11.31 1.70
C MET A 1 27.51 11.50 0.19
N PRO A 2 28.27 10.67 -0.54
CA PRO A 2 28.34 10.77 -1.99
C PRO A 2 26.99 10.33 -2.59
N ARG A 3 26.36 11.19 -3.41
CA ARG A 3 25.16 10.84 -4.18
C ARG A 3 25.51 9.71 -5.14
N MET A 4 24.91 8.53 -4.98
CA MET A 4 25.01 7.45 -5.96
C MET A 4 24.39 7.93 -7.28
N ASN A 5 25.11 7.74 -8.38
CA ASN A 5 24.58 7.96 -9.72
C ASN A 5 23.54 6.87 -10.03
N HIS A 6 22.26 7.25 -10.08
CA HIS A 6 21.10 6.37 -10.32
C HIS A 6 20.89 5.95 -11.79
N ASP A 7 21.91 5.99 -12.65
CA ASP A 7 21.73 5.80 -14.12
C ASP A 7 21.85 4.34 -14.62
N ASP A 8 21.95 3.38 -13.69
CA ASP A 8 22.00 1.93 -13.98
C ASP A 8 20.71 1.20 -13.54
N ARG A 9 19.53 1.82 -13.69
CA ARG A 9 18.27 1.07 -13.54
C ARG A 9 18.18 0.04 -14.67
N GLN A 10 18.37 -1.24 -14.32
CA GLN A 10 18.18 -2.36 -15.22
C GLN A 10 16.74 -2.33 -15.75
N GLY A 11 16.54 -2.74 -17.00
CA GLY A 11 15.22 -2.70 -17.64
C GLY A 11 14.21 -3.54 -16.85
N VAL A 12 13.09 -2.95 -16.46
CA VAL A 12 11.98 -3.66 -15.81
C VAL A 12 11.30 -4.53 -16.86
N LEU A 13 11.31 -5.85 -16.67
CA LEU A 13 10.49 -6.76 -17.45
C LEU A 13 9.07 -6.71 -16.90
N ARG A 14 8.10 -6.35 -17.75
CA ARG A 14 6.67 -6.41 -17.42
C ARG A 14 6.00 -7.49 -18.23
N HIS A 15 5.34 -8.41 -17.54
CA HIS A 15 4.45 -9.39 -18.14
C HIS A 15 3.01 -8.92 -17.94
N GLY A 16 2.32 -8.62 -19.04
CA GLY A 16 0.91 -8.28 -19.06
C GLY A 16 0.10 -9.34 -19.81
N PHE A 17 -1.18 -9.44 -19.46
CA PHE A 17 -2.14 -10.26 -20.18
C PHE A 17 -3.35 -9.40 -20.49
N ASP A 18 -3.77 -9.47 -21.74
CA ASP A 18 -4.95 -8.81 -22.25
C ASP A 18 -6.01 -9.88 -22.52
N PHE A 19 -7.24 -9.64 -22.08
CA PHE A 19 -8.34 -10.58 -22.16
C PHE A 19 -9.54 -9.93 -22.83
N SER A 20 -10.02 -10.53 -23.92
CA SER A 20 -11.15 -10.02 -24.68
C SER A 20 -12.30 -11.03 -24.74
N TYR A 21 -13.54 -10.54 -24.75
CA TYR A 21 -14.73 -11.37 -24.90
C TYR A 21 -14.81 -12.01 -26.29
N LYS A 22 -15.35 -13.24 -26.38
CA LYS A 22 -15.64 -13.90 -27.66
C LYS A 22 -17.15 -14.03 -27.86
N GLU A 23 -17.61 -13.71 -29.07
CA GLU A 23 -18.97 -14.04 -29.51
C GLU A 23 -19.23 -15.55 -29.35
N GLY A 24 -20.32 -15.90 -28.67
CA GLY A 24 -20.64 -17.29 -28.31
C GLY A 24 -20.14 -17.74 -26.93
N GLY A 25 -19.50 -16.85 -26.17
CA GLY A 25 -19.09 -17.08 -24.78
C GLY A 25 -17.62 -17.46 -24.61
N GLY A 26 -17.12 -17.26 -23.39
CA GLY A 26 -15.70 -17.40 -23.06
C GLY A 26 -14.89 -16.13 -23.35
N CYS A 27 -13.57 -16.26 -23.37
CA CYS A 27 -12.65 -15.17 -23.66
C CYS A 27 -11.38 -15.64 -24.36
N THR A 28 -10.68 -14.71 -25.00
CA THR A 28 -9.32 -14.92 -25.50
C THR A 28 -8.31 -14.18 -24.67
N ARG A 29 -7.12 -14.78 -24.52
CA ARG A 29 -5.97 -14.17 -23.88
C ARG A 29 -4.89 -13.86 -24.89
N LYS A 30 -4.37 -12.63 -24.88
CA LYS A 30 -3.15 -12.21 -25.55
C LYS A 30 -2.08 -11.89 -24.51
N GLU A 31 -0.91 -12.50 -24.64
CA GLU A 31 0.23 -12.17 -23.77
C GLU A 31 0.99 -10.98 -24.35
N ILE A 32 1.27 -10.00 -23.49
CA ILE A 32 1.97 -8.75 -23.80
C ILE A 32 3.23 -8.71 -22.97
N MET A 33 4.39 -8.89 -23.61
CA MET A 33 5.67 -8.61 -22.97
C MET A 33 6.14 -7.22 -23.35
N THR A 34 6.38 -6.39 -22.33
CA THR A 34 6.97 -5.07 -22.52
C THR A 34 8.37 -5.06 -21.92
N LYS A 35 9.38 -4.89 -22.78
CA LYS A 35 10.77 -4.68 -22.36
C LYS A 35 11.11 -3.20 -22.49
N THR A 36 11.29 -2.51 -21.36
CA THR A 36 11.81 -1.14 -21.37
C THR A 36 13.32 -1.18 -21.58
N LYS A 37 13.78 -1.26 -22.83
CA LYS A 37 15.16 -0.87 -23.18
C LYS A 37 15.17 0.62 -23.49
N LYS A 38 16.29 1.30 -23.19
CA LYS A 38 16.51 2.76 -23.11
C LYS A 38 15.99 3.68 -24.25
N ARG A 39 15.20 3.23 -25.23
CA ARG A 39 14.43 4.07 -26.18
C ARG A 39 13.33 3.39 -27.01
N ASP A 40 13.17 2.06 -26.99
CA ASP A 40 12.17 1.36 -27.83
C ASP A 40 11.31 0.42 -26.98
N LEU A 41 9.98 0.63 -27.00
CA LEU A 41 9.01 -0.35 -26.52
C LEU A 41 8.87 -1.44 -27.59
N ILE A 42 9.45 -2.60 -27.33
CA ILE A 42 9.20 -3.79 -28.16
C ILE A 42 8.03 -4.54 -27.50
N GLN A 43 6.90 -4.61 -28.21
CA GLN A 43 5.75 -5.43 -27.85
C GLN A 43 5.81 -6.72 -28.65
N GLU A 44 6.05 -7.84 -27.97
CA GLU A 44 5.96 -9.18 -28.57
C GLU A 44 4.55 -9.73 -28.26
N SER A 45 3.80 -10.13 -29.30
CA SER A 45 2.48 -10.76 -29.15
C SER A 45 2.56 -12.26 -29.43
N TYR A 46 2.02 -13.05 -28.51
CA TYR A 46 1.91 -14.51 -28.63
C TYR A 46 0.54 -14.94 -29.19
N PRO A 47 0.39 -16.21 -29.63
CA PRO A 47 -0.90 -16.72 -30.11
C PRO A 47 -2.02 -16.55 -29.09
N GLU A 48 -3.21 -16.19 -29.56
CA GLU A 48 -4.41 -16.12 -28.72
C GLU A 48 -4.76 -17.51 -28.16
N LEU A 49 -5.04 -17.57 -26.86
CA LEU A 49 -5.56 -18.77 -26.21
C LEU A 49 -7.02 -18.57 -25.81
N TYR A 50 -7.88 -19.53 -26.15
CA TYR A 50 -9.29 -19.52 -25.79
C TYR A 50 -9.53 -20.13 -24.40
N TYR A 51 -10.41 -19.49 -23.63
CA TYR A 51 -10.90 -19.97 -22.33
C TYR A 51 -12.43 -19.99 -22.35
N PRO A 52 -13.07 -21.06 -21.85
CA PRO A 52 -14.53 -21.12 -21.77
C PRO A 52 -15.11 -20.30 -20.60
N ASP A 53 -14.26 -19.85 -19.67
CA ASP A 53 -14.63 -19.04 -18.51
C ASP A 53 -14.89 -17.56 -18.90
N SER A 54 -15.56 -16.80 -18.04
CA SER A 54 -15.64 -15.34 -18.17
C SER A 54 -14.25 -14.69 -18.12
N VAL A 55 -14.11 -13.49 -18.70
CA VAL A 55 -12.86 -12.70 -18.70
C VAL A 55 -12.25 -12.62 -17.30
N TYR A 56 -13.05 -12.27 -16.28
CA TYR A 56 -12.59 -12.17 -14.89
C TYR A 56 -12.11 -13.49 -14.29
N THR A 57 -12.84 -14.57 -14.55
CA THR A 57 -12.48 -15.90 -14.04
C THR A 57 -11.20 -16.41 -14.70
N ALA A 58 -11.10 -16.26 -16.03
CA ALA A 58 -9.94 -16.68 -16.79
C ALA A 58 -8.69 -15.85 -16.42
N SER A 59 -8.81 -14.53 -16.36
CA SER A 59 -7.72 -13.62 -15.97
C SER A 59 -7.21 -13.91 -14.56
N THR A 60 -8.10 -14.10 -13.59
CA THR A 60 -7.72 -14.48 -12.23
C THR A 60 -6.98 -15.81 -12.18
N LYS A 61 -7.48 -16.84 -12.87
CA LYS A 61 -6.83 -18.16 -12.94
C LYS A 61 -5.44 -18.08 -13.57
N VAL A 62 -5.29 -17.30 -14.64
CA VAL A 62 -4.01 -17.09 -15.31
C VAL A 62 -3.06 -16.33 -14.39
N PHE A 63 -3.50 -15.22 -13.79
CA PHE A 63 -2.72 -14.42 -12.85
C PHE A 63 -2.17 -15.27 -11.71
N LEU A 64 -3.02 -16.02 -11.01
CA LEU A 64 -2.59 -16.86 -9.89
C LEU A 64 -1.54 -17.89 -10.32
N ARG A 65 -1.74 -18.54 -11.47
CA ARG A 65 -0.72 -19.45 -12.04
C ARG A 65 0.58 -18.72 -12.32
N PHE A 66 0.56 -17.52 -12.87
CA PHE A 66 1.78 -16.78 -13.15
C PHE A 66 2.51 -16.37 -11.88
N VAL A 67 1.79 -15.87 -10.88
CA VAL A 67 2.36 -15.49 -9.57
C VAL A 67 2.97 -16.70 -8.84
N GLU A 68 2.40 -17.89 -9.01
CA GLU A 68 2.99 -19.12 -8.45
C GLU A 68 4.30 -19.53 -9.11
N HIS A 69 4.47 -19.27 -10.41
CA HIS A 69 5.65 -19.68 -11.16
C HIS A 69 6.73 -18.60 -11.20
N LEU A 70 6.36 -17.34 -10.96
CA LEU A 70 7.25 -16.20 -10.96
C LEU A 70 7.59 -15.82 -9.52
N ASN A 71 8.89 -15.82 -9.20
CA ASN A 71 9.39 -15.24 -7.94
C ASN A 71 9.39 -13.71 -8.02
N ALA A 72 8.22 -13.11 -8.20
CA ALA A 72 8.10 -11.66 -8.30
C ALA A 72 8.31 -10.99 -6.95
N GLU A 73 9.14 -9.96 -6.95
CA GLU A 73 9.34 -9.12 -5.78
C GLU A 73 8.08 -8.28 -5.50
N HIS A 74 7.47 -7.76 -6.56
CA HIS A 74 6.28 -6.92 -6.50
C HIS A 74 5.15 -7.48 -7.36
N VAL A 75 3.96 -7.59 -6.75
CA VAL A 75 2.73 -8.01 -7.42
C VAL A 75 1.72 -6.87 -7.33
N PHE A 76 1.11 -6.55 -8.46
CA PHE A 76 0.07 -5.53 -8.57
C PHE A 76 -1.22 -6.17 -9.08
N ILE A 77 -2.31 -5.94 -8.36
CA ILE A 77 -3.66 -6.37 -8.74
C ILE A 77 -4.49 -5.11 -8.96
N TYR A 78 -4.98 -4.92 -10.17
CA TYR A 78 -5.90 -3.87 -10.53
C TYR A 78 -7.24 -4.47 -10.94
N LEU A 79 -8.28 -4.19 -10.16
CA LEU A 79 -9.65 -4.63 -10.43
C LEU A 79 -10.49 -3.38 -10.71
N TYR A 80 -10.67 -3.06 -11.98
CA TYR A 80 -11.39 -1.87 -12.43
C TYR A 80 -12.90 -2.07 -12.50
N THR A 81 -13.34 -3.32 -12.38
CA THR A 81 -14.76 -3.68 -12.46
C THR A 81 -15.38 -3.82 -11.08
N ASP A 82 -16.67 -3.51 -11.01
CA ASP A 82 -17.54 -3.85 -9.88
C ASP A 82 -17.87 -5.35 -9.84
N LEU A 83 -17.65 -6.06 -10.95
CA LEU A 83 -17.94 -7.49 -11.13
C LEU A 83 -16.80 -8.36 -10.57
N VAL A 84 -16.55 -8.23 -9.27
CA VAL A 84 -15.55 -9.05 -8.56
C VAL A 84 -15.97 -10.52 -8.40
N GLU A 85 -17.18 -10.91 -8.81
CA GLU A 85 -17.73 -12.27 -8.61
C GLU A 85 -16.85 -13.36 -9.23
N GLY A 86 -16.31 -13.14 -10.44
CA GLY A 86 -15.41 -14.08 -11.09
C GLY A 86 -14.11 -14.25 -10.30
N PHE A 87 -13.54 -13.15 -9.83
CA PHE A 87 -12.34 -13.15 -8.99
C PHE A 87 -12.59 -13.87 -7.65
N GLU A 88 -13.68 -13.53 -6.96
CA GLU A 88 -14.07 -14.16 -5.71
C GLU A 88 -14.33 -15.65 -5.86
N SER A 89 -15.02 -16.06 -6.94
CA SER A 89 -15.32 -17.46 -7.22
C SER A 89 -14.03 -18.27 -7.38
N VAL A 90 -13.05 -17.73 -8.10
CA VAL A 90 -11.74 -18.38 -8.24
C VAL A 90 -11.04 -18.49 -6.88
N LEU A 91 -11.01 -17.42 -6.09
CA LEU A 91 -10.39 -17.44 -4.75
C LEU A 91 -11.07 -18.43 -3.80
N LYS A 92 -12.41 -18.51 -3.78
CA LYS A 92 -13.17 -19.45 -2.94
C LYS A 92 -12.86 -20.91 -3.28
N ASN A 93 -12.54 -21.19 -4.53
CA ASN A 93 -12.21 -22.54 -5.01
C ASN A 93 -10.71 -22.84 -5.00
N LEU A 94 -9.86 -21.86 -4.67
CA LEU A 94 -8.42 -22.04 -4.68
C LEU A 94 -7.96 -22.85 -3.45
N PRO A 95 -7.17 -23.92 -3.63
CA PRO A 95 -6.65 -24.67 -2.50
C PRO A 95 -5.71 -23.80 -1.66
N LEU A 96 -5.89 -23.78 -0.33
CA LEU A 96 -5.10 -22.98 0.63
C LEU A 96 -3.57 -23.21 0.62
N LYS A 97 -3.10 -24.21 -0.12
CA LYS A 97 -1.67 -24.44 -0.37
C LYS A 97 -1.07 -23.48 -1.40
N HIS A 98 -1.89 -22.78 -2.18
CA HIS A 98 -1.40 -21.77 -3.12
C HIS A 98 -1.11 -20.50 -2.35
N LEU A 99 0.12 -20.00 -2.46
CA LEU A 99 0.56 -18.80 -1.79
C LEU A 99 1.20 -17.86 -2.80
N ILE A 100 0.74 -16.62 -2.80
CA ILE A 100 1.34 -15.47 -3.44
C ILE A 100 2.59 -15.11 -2.63
N THR A 101 3.74 -15.52 -3.13
CA THR A 101 5.04 -15.23 -2.52
C THR A 101 5.65 -14.01 -3.18
N CYS A 102 5.44 -12.83 -2.58
CA CYS A 102 6.06 -11.58 -3.01
C CYS A 102 6.49 -10.74 -1.80
N SER A 103 7.44 -9.83 -2.00
CA SER A 103 7.88 -8.87 -0.98
C SER A 103 6.85 -7.76 -0.80
N SER A 104 6.12 -7.42 -1.87
CA SER A 104 5.06 -6.43 -1.84
C SER A 104 3.89 -6.78 -2.72
N LEU A 105 2.69 -6.57 -2.18
CA LEU A 105 1.43 -6.64 -2.89
C LEU A 105 0.78 -5.25 -2.91
N ALA A 106 0.51 -4.76 -4.11
CA ALA A 106 -0.28 -3.56 -4.34
C ALA A 106 -1.64 -3.95 -4.94
N ILE A 107 -2.70 -3.37 -4.40
CA ILE A 107 -4.08 -3.64 -4.80
C ILE A 107 -4.73 -2.32 -5.11
N LYS A 108 -5.35 -2.21 -6.27
CA LYS A 108 -6.21 -1.09 -6.66
C LYS A 108 -7.57 -1.65 -7.04
N SER A 109 -8.64 -1.19 -6.39
CA SER A 109 -10.00 -1.68 -6.67
C SER A 109 -11.07 -0.68 -6.28
N CYS A 110 -12.27 -0.82 -6.85
CA CYS A 110 -13.49 -0.14 -6.42
C CYS A 110 -14.11 -0.78 -5.16
N ARG A 111 -13.90 -2.08 -4.94
CA ARG A 111 -14.50 -2.87 -3.84
C ARG A 111 -13.43 -3.57 -3.02
N PHE A 112 -13.55 -3.58 -1.70
CA PHE A 112 -12.53 -4.13 -0.79
C PHE A 112 -13.00 -5.33 0.02
N SER A 113 -14.26 -5.73 -0.11
CA SER A 113 -14.82 -6.93 0.51
C SER A 113 -14.03 -8.22 0.15
N PHE A 114 -13.49 -8.30 -1.07
CA PHE A 114 -12.71 -9.45 -1.54
C PHE A 114 -11.38 -9.63 -0.80
N LEU A 115 -10.86 -8.60 -0.10
CA LEU A 115 -9.59 -8.70 0.63
C LEU A 115 -9.61 -9.84 1.65
N LYS A 116 -10.79 -10.12 2.26
CA LYS A 116 -11.00 -11.26 3.18
C LYS A 116 -10.76 -12.60 2.50
N LEU A 117 -11.05 -12.69 1.20
CA LEU A 117 -10.83 -13.89 0.39
C LEU A 117 -9.40 -13.96 -0.13
N LEU A 118 -8.79 -12.83 -0.48
CA LEU A 118 -7.44 -12.78 -1.05
C LEU A 118 -6.34 -13.03 0.01
N PHE A 119 -6.44 -12.39 1.18
CA PHE A 119 -5.36 -12.39 2.18
C PHE A 119 -4.93 -13.78 2.69
N PRO A 120 -5.80 -14.80 2.81
CA PRO A 120 -5.39 -16.17 3.11
C PRO A 120 -4.38 -16.76 2.12
N PHE A 121 -4.32 -16.26 0.89
CA PHE A 121 -3.41 -16.72 -0.16
C PHE A 121 -2.15 -15.86 -0.28
N VAL A 122 -1.91 -14.88 0.60
CA VAL A 122 -0.71 -14.03 0.53
C VAL A 122 0.25 -14.43 1.64
N ASN A 123 1.54 -14.55 1.30
CA ASN A 123 2.55 -14.92 2.29
C ASN A 123 2.67 -13.86 3.39
N ARG A 124 2.86 -14.31 4.64
CA ARG A 124 3.09 -13.40 5.78
C ARG A 124 4.39 -12.63 5.60
N GLY A 125 4.42 -11.39 6.09
CA GLY A 125 5.55 -10.48 5.89
C GLY A 125 5.62 -9.82 4.52
N CYS A 126 4.63 -10.05 3.65
CA CYS A 126 4.44 -9.24 2.44
C CYS A 126 4.00 -7.80 2.83
N GLY A 127 4.63 -6.79 2.25
CA GLY A 127 4.23 -5.39 2.43
C GLY A 127 3.00 -5.05 1.60
N LEU A 128 2.07 -4.27 2.16
CA LEU A 128 0.76 -4.03 1.55
C LEU A 128 0.59 -2.58 1.11
N ARG A 129 0.03 -2.40 -0.10
CA ARG A 129 -0.46 -1.12 -0.60
C ARG A 129 -1.87 -1.29 -1.13
N ILE A 130 -2.81 -0.50 -0.66
CA ILE A 130 -4.23 -0.59 -1.03
C ILE A 130 -4.68 0.79 -1.45
N TYR A 131 -5.14 0.91 -2.69
CA TYR A 131 -5.54 2.15 -3.33
C TYR A 131 -6.99 2.04 -3.80
N PRO A 132 -7.79 3.11 -3.64
CA PRO A 132 -9.06 3.20 -4.33
C PRO A 132 -8.83 3.29 -5.84
N PHE A 133 -9.71 2.66 -6.59
CA PHE A 133 -9.97 3.06 -7.96
C PHE A 133 -10.99 4.20 -7.94
N LYS A 134 -10.66 5.35 -8.53
CA LYS A 134 -11.53 6.52 -8.54
C LYS A 134 -12.48 6.45 -9.73
N THR A 135 -13.68 5.93 -9.52
CA THR A 135 -14.83 6.19 -10.41
C THR A 135 -15.45 7.54 -10.03
N ARG A 136 -16.13 8.21 -10.97
CA ARG A 136 -16.59 9.60 -10.77
C ARG A 136 -17.69 9.76 -9.72
N ASP A 137 -18.41 8.69 -9.39
CA ASP A 137 -19.70 8.80 -8.69
C ASP A 137 -19.91 7.82 -7.52
N ASP A 138 -18.91 6.99 -7.17
CA ASP A 138 -19.12 5.96 -6.13
C ASP A 138 -18.69 6.42 -4.74
N GLU A 139 -19.56 6.17 -3.75
CA GLU A 139 -19.19 6.25 -2.35
C GLU A 139 -18.07 5.22 -2.07
N GLU A 140 -16.91 5.69 -1.65
CA GLU A 140 -15.76 4.82 -1.38
C GLU A 140 -16.10 3.81 -0.26
N GLU A 141 -16.03 2.50 -0.57
CA GLU A 141 -16.21 1.44 0.42
C GLU A 141 -15.07 1.46 1.45
N ALA A 142 -15.38 1.78 2.71
CA ALA A 142 -14.39 1.74 3.77
C ALA A 142 -13.87 0.31 4.02
N ILE A 143 -12.57 0.17 4.26
CA ILE A 143 -11.98 -1.12 4.65
C ILE A 143 -12.49 -1.53 6.04
N ASP A 144 -13.17 -2.67 6.08
CA ASP A 144 -13.73 -3.26 7.29
C ASP A 144 -12.66 -3.57 8.34
N SER A 145 -13.00 -3.31 9.61
CA SER A 145 -12.09 -3.50 10.75
C SER A 145 -11.50 -4.91 10.84
N ALA A 146 -12.23 -5.96 10.43
CA ALA A 146 -11.74 -7.34 10.52
C ALA A 146 -10.53 -7.61 9.60
N ILE A 147 -10.30 -6.78 8.58
CA ILE A 147 -9.11 -6.87 7.73
C ILE A 147 -7.83 -6.67 8.55
N PHE A 148 -7.84 -5.74 9.50
CA PHE A 148 -6.69 -5.44 10.36
C PHE A 148 -6.40 -6.54 11.37
N ASP A 149 -7.32 -7.49 11.56
CA ASP A 149 -7.10 -8.66 12.38
C ASP A 149 -6.34 -9.79 11.70
N SER A 150 -6.20 -9.73 10.37
CA SER A 150 -5.41 -10.69 9.60
C SER A 150 -3.94 -10.68 10.02
N GLU A 151 -3.37 -11.88 10.18
CA GLU A 151 -1.93 -12.04 10.43
C GLU A 151 -1.07 -11.46 9.32
N LEU A 152 -1.57 -11.43 8.08
CA LEU A 152 -0.90 -10.78 6.97
C LEU A 152 -0.68 -9.29 7.26
N VAL A 153 -1.75 -8.56 7.62
CA VAL A 153 -1.72 -7.12 7.89
C VAL A 153 -0.90 -6.82 9.15
N LYS A 154 -1.10 -7.61 10.21
CA LYS A 154 -0.35 -7.47 11.47
C LYS A 154 1.16 -7.65 11.31
N THR A 155 1.58 -8.51 10.38
CA THR A 155 3.01 -8.82 10.16
C THR A 155 3.63 -8.11 8.96
N ALA A 156 2.85 -7.33 8.21
CA ALA A 156 3.36 -6.58 7.06
C ALA A 156 4.48 -5.62 7.49
N PRO A 157 5.63 -5.60 6.78
CA PRO A 157 6.74 -4.68 7.09
C PRO A 157 6.35 -3.22 6.84
N PHE A 158 5.48 -3.00 5.86
CA PHE A 158 4.85 -1.73 5.60
C PHE A 158 3.39 -1.88 5.21
N LEU A 159 2.60 -0.84 5.49
CA LEU A 159 1.17 -0.78 5.23
C LEU A 159 0.81 0.61 4.71
N MET A 160 0.35 0.68 3.47
CA MET A 160 -0.20 1.89 2.86
C MET A 160 -1.64 1.63 2.46
N ILE A 161 -2.58 2.40 3.00
CA ILE A 161 -4.01 2.30 2.69
C ILE A 161 -4.46 3.72 2.35
N CYS A 162 -4.82 3.98 1.10
CA CYS A 162 -5.21 5.31 0.63
C CYS A 162 -6.73 5.49 0.52
N ILE A 163 -7.49 4.72 1.28
CA ILE A 163 -8.96 4.75 1.38
C ILE A 163 -9.38 4.82 2.86
N GLU A 164 -10.62 5.24 3.13
CA GLU A 164 -11.20 5.15 4.47
C GLU A 164 -11.09 3.73 5.04
N CYS A 165 -10.72 3.63 6.31
CA CYS A 165 -10.63 2.34 6.98
C CYS A 165 -11.04 2.44 8.45
N LEU A 166 -11.64 1.35 8.95
CA LEU A 166 -12.21 1.27 10.28
C LEU A 166 -11.21 0.66 11.29
N ILE A 167 -9.94 1.07 11.21
CA ILE A 167 -8.89 0.59 12.12
C ILE A 167 -9.06 1.17 13.52
N SER A 168 -9.09 0.31 14.54
CA SER A 168 -9.13 0.76 15.94
C SER A 168 -7.74 1.02 16.54
N ASP A 169 -7.71 1.68 17.70
CA ASP A 169 -6.48 1.88 18.49
C ASP A 169 -5.78 0.54 18.80
N GLU A 170 -6.54 -0.47 19.25
CA GLU A 170 -6.00 -1.79 19.57
C GLU A 170 -5.39 -2.46 18.35
N GLN A 171 -6.03 -2.34 17.19
CA GLN A 171 -5.55 -2.93 15.94
C GLN A 171 -4.28 -2.21 15.45
N LEU A 172 -4.25 -0.87 15.49
CA LEU A 172 -3.06 -0.06 15.16
C LEU A 172 -1.84 -0.45 16.01
N LEU A 173 -2.06 -0.67 17.31
CA LEU A 173 -1.02 -1.08 18.25
C LEU A 173 -0.51 -2.51 18.03
N CYS A 174 -1.27 -3.35 17.32
CA CYS A 174 -0.87 -4.72 16.97
C CYS A 174 -0.08 -4.80 15.65
N LEU A 175 -0.11 -3.76 14.82
CA LEU A 175 0.65 -3.74 13.57
C LEU A 175 2.16 -3.74 13.85
N LYS A 176 2.93 -4.57 13.13
CA LYS A 176 4.40 -4.61 13.22
C LYS A 176 5.10 -3.75 12.17
N ALA A 177 4.32 -3.12 11.28
CA ALA A 177 4.84 -2.28 10.22
C ALA A 177 5.69 -1.14 10.79
N TYR A 178 6.89 -0.97 10.21
CA TYR A 178 7.76 0.18 10.48
C TYR A 178 7.38 1.39 9.63
N TRP A 179 6.64 1.17 8.53
CA TRP A 179 6.08 2.21 7.69
C TRP A 179 4.56 2.06 7.59
N ILE A 180 3.81 3.06 8.08
CA ILE A 180 2.34 3.09 8.02
C ILE A 180 1.90 4.40 7.36
N TYR A 181 1.01 4.29 6.38
CA TYR A 181 0.40 5.44 5.73
C TYR A 181 -1.11 5.21 5.58
N ILE A 182 -1.92 5.92 6.36
CA ILE A 182 -3.38 5.84 6.36
C ILE A 182 -3.94 7.26 6.43
N PRO A 183 -4.24 7.92 5.30
CA PRO A 183 -4.72 9.30 5.28
C PRO A 183 -6.15 9.47 5.81
N PHE A 184 -6.88 8.37 6.06
CA PHE A 184 -8.28 8.36 6.49
C PHE A 184 -8.47 7.44 7.71
N ALA A 185 -7.83 7.78 8.83
CA ALA A 185 -7.79 7.00 10.06
C ALA A 185 -8.71 7.57 11.16
N ARG A 186 -10.00 7.77 10.83
CA ARG A 186 -10.98 8.47 11.69
C ARG A 186 -11.26 7.81 13.04
N SER A 187 -11.01 6.52 13.16
CA SER A 187 -11.29 5.78 14.40
C SER A 187 -10.13 5.79 15.40
N ILE A 188 -9.00 6.43 15.05
CA ILE A 188 -7.83 6.50 15.93
C ILE A 188 -7.96 7.67 16.90
N SER A 189 -7.82 7.38 18.19
CA SER A 189 -7.89 8.37 19.27
C SER A 189 -6.52 8.89 19.65
N GLU A 190 -6.48 10.04 20.35
CA GLU A 190 -5.25 10.55 20.97
C GLU A 190 -4.58 9.51 21.88
N GLU A 191 -5.36 8.74 22.65
CA GLU A 191 -4.81 7.73 23.55
C GLU A 191 -4.13 6.60 22.77
N GLY A 192 -4.72 6.19 21.63
CA GLY A 192 -4.10 5.25 20.69
C GLY A 192 -2.72 5.73 20.20
N LEU A 193 -2.64 6.98 19.74
CA LEU A 193 -1.39 7.60 19.28
C LEU A 193 -0.34 7.70 20.39
N ILE A 194 -0.77 8.07 21.59
CA ILE A 194 0.07 8.19 22.76
C ILE A 194 0.62 6.82 23.21
N ARG A 195 -0.20 5.76 23.15
CA ARG A 195 0.24 4.37 23.37
C ARG A 195 1.20 3.87 22.30
N LEU A 196 1.01 4.29 21.04
CA LEU A 196 1.89 3.96 19.92
C LEU A 196 3.30 4.55 20.13
N ILE A 197 3.39 5.83 20.52
CA ILE A 197 4.68 6.46 20.88
C ILE A 197 5.33 5.74 22.06
N MET A 198 4.56 5.36 23.09
CA MET A 198 5.09 4.60 24.24
C MET A 198 5.74 3.29 23.82
N GLN A 199 5.11 2.51 22.92
CA GLN A 199 5.70 1.26 22.43
C GLN A 199 7.09 1.48 21.81
N TRP A 200 7.28 2.58 21.07
CA TRP A 200 8.58 2.93 20.49
C TRP A 200 9.59 3.41 21.53
N VAL A 201 9.17 4.29 22.46
CA VAL A 201 10.04 4.79 23.55
C VAL A 201 10.55 3.64 24.42
N GLU A 202 9.72 2.63 24.64
CA GLU A 202 10.05 1.41 25.39
C GLU A 202 10.85 0.37 24.59
N GLY A 203 11.10 0.62 23.30
CA GLY A 203 11.82 -0.30 22.41
C GLY A 203 11.03 -1.56 22.03
N LYS A 204 9.71 -1.58 22.28
CA LYS A 204 8.81 -2.69 21.91
C LYS A 204 8.44 -2.66 20.43
N ARG A 205 8.63 -1.53 19.76
CA ARG A 205 8.25 -1.33 18.36
C ARG A 205 9.33 -0.54 17.61
N ARG A 206 9.60 -0.96 16.37
CA ARG A 206 10.38 -0.17 15.40
C ARG A 206 9.42 0.72 14.63
N LEU A 207 9.72 2.01 14.57
CA LEU A 207 8.98 2.99 13.79
C LEU A 207 9.99 3.73 12.92
N ASN A 208 9.77 3.73 11.62
CA ASN A 208 10.50 4.59 10.69
C ASN A 208 9.60 5.76 10.28
N ARG A 209 8.38 5.48 9.83
CA ARG A 209 7.44 6.55 9.50
C ARG A 209 5.99 6.10 9.65
N ILE A 210 5.18 6.93 10.28
CA ILE A 210 3.74 6.75 10.42
C ILE A 210 3.09 8.04 9.98
N TYR A 211 2.13 7.96 9.07
CA TYR A 211 1.24 9.07 8.74
C TYR A 211 -0.20 8.59 8.90
N LEU A 212 -0.95 9.29 9.75
CA LEU A 212 -2.37 9.07 9.99
C LEU A 212 -3.10 10.39 9.73
N GLY A 213 -3.93 10.44 8.70
CA GLY A 213 -4.74 11.60 8.37
C GLY A 213 -6.19 11.42 8.81
N ASN A 214 -6.94 12.52 8.86
CA ASN A 214 -8.32 12.59 9.36
C ASN A 214 -8.52 11.90 10.72
N VAL A 215 -7.52 11.97 11.61
CA VAL A 215 -7.68 11.49 12.98
C VAL A 215 -8.62 12.42 13.75
N LEU A 216 -9.35 11.91 14.75
CA LEU A 216 -10.24 12.76 15.56
C LEU A 216 -9.43 13.90 16.17
N ALA A 217 -9.98 15.12 16.06
CA ALA A 217 -9.31 16.39 16.34
C ALA A 217 -8.29 16.29 17.46
N LEU A 218 -7.01 16.46 17.12
CA LEU A 218 -5.91 16.41 18.07
C LEU A 218 -5.92 17.70 18.87
N THR A 219 -6.22 17.59 20.16
CA THR A 219 -6.40 18.75 21.04
C THR A 219 -5.07 19.20 21.65
N GLU A 220 -5.05 20.40 22.24
CA GLU A 220 -3.94 20.86 23.08
C GLU A 220 -3.61 19.87 24.23
N ASP A 221 -4.59 19.06 24.65
CA ASP A 221 -4.39 18.02 25.66
C ASP A 221 -3.40 16.94 25.20
N MET A 222 -3.37 16.62 23.90
CA MET A 222 -2.36 15.71 23.34
C MET A 222 -0.94 16.26 23.57
N ILE A 223 -0.72 17.55 23.34
CA ILE A 223 0.56 18.21 23.58
C ILE A 223 0.94 18.11 25.06
N TYR A 224 -0.02 18.30 25.96
CA TYR A 224 0.19 18.14 27.40
C TYR A 224 0.57 16.69 27.75
N LYS A 225 -0.15 15.69 27.22
CA LYS A 225 0.16 14.26 27.40
C LYS A 225 1.56 13.93 26.89
N LEU A 226 1.99 14.52 25.77
CA LEU A 226 3.33 14.32 25.22
C LEU A 226 4.44 14.85 26.15
N ARG A 227 4.19 15.81 27.04
CA ARG A 227 5.20 16.32 27.99
C ARG A 227 5.70 15.27 28.99
N ARG A 228 5.01 14.14 29.13
CA ARG A 228 5.53 12.98 29.89
C ARG A 228 6.78 12.38 29.24
N PHE A 229 6.99 12.64 27.96
CA PHE A 229 8.23 12.35 27.24
C PHE A 229 9.20 13.52 27.37
N LYS A 230 10.51 13.24 27.27
CA LYS A 230 11.52 14.29 27.16
C LYS A 230 11.46 14.89 25.75
N LEU A 231 10.61 15.90 25.58
CA LEU A 231 10.41 16.60 24.32
C LEU A 231 11.61 17.50 24.00
N ILE A 232 11.99 17.54 22.72
CA ILE A 232 12.93 18.48 22.15
C ILE A 232 12.11 19.47 21.32
N PRO A 233 12.06 20.76 21.69
CA PRO A 233 11.28 21.73 20.94
C PRO A 233 11.86 21.91 19.54
N GLU A 234 11.01 22.26 18.58
CA GLU A 234 11.42 22.55 17.20
C GLU A 234 12.57 23.56 17.12
N SER A 235 12.51 24.62 17.94
CA SER A 235 13.55 25.65 18.03
C SER A 235 14.93 25.13 18.45
N GLU A 236 15.00 23.96 19.10
CA GLU A 236 16.25 23.27 19.41
C GLU A 236 16.67 22.33 18.28
N LEU A 237 15.71 21.65 17.63
CA LEU A 237 15.99 20.77 16.48
C LEU A 237 16.62 21.53 15.32
N ILE A 238 16.06 22.68 14.94
CA ILE A 238 16.53 23.51 13.81
C ILE A 238 17.93 24.12 14.03
N LYS A 239 18.52 23.99 15.22
CA LYS A 239 19.92 24.39 15.45
C LYS A 239 20.91 23.45 14.77
N THR A 240 20.46 22.26 14.37
CA THR A 240 21.27 21.30 13.62
C THR A 240 20.99 21.47 12.13
N PRO A 241 21.99 21.78 11.28
CA PRO A 241 21.78 22.04 9.85
C PRO A 241 21.00 20.94 9.12
N PHE A 242 21.26 19.68 9.47
CA PHE A 242 20.52 18.54 8.95
C PHE A 242 18.99 18.65 9.16
N PHE A 243 18.57 19.07 10.36
CA PHE A 243 17.15 19.23 10.66
C PHE A 243 16.57 20.48 10.03
N THR A 244 17.37 21.53 9.82
CA THR A 244 16.93 22.72 9.09
C THR A 244 16.50 22.33 7.67
N ASP A 245 17.39 21.70 6.90
CA ASP A 245 17.11 21.26 5.53
C ASP A 245 15.94 20.27 5.48
N PHE A 246 15.90 19.32 6.43
CA PHE A 246 14.83 18.34 6.55
C PHE A 246 13.46 19.01 6.80
N MET A 247 13.40 19.98 7.71
CA MET A 247 12.15 20.65 8.08
C MET A 247 11.67 21.63 7.01
N GLU A 248 12.59 22.26 6.28
CA GLU A 248 12.27 23.14 5.15
C GLU A 248 11.65 22.37 3.98
N THR A 249 12.13 21.15 3.73
CA THR A 249 11.59 20.28 2.66
C THR A 249 10.26 19.62 3.04
N HIS A 250 9.99 19.49 4.34
CA HIS A 250 8.77 18.88 4.89
C HIS A 250 7.96 19.90 5.68
N PHE A 251 7.62 21.04 5.06
CA PHE A 251 6.78 22.05 5.70
C PHE A 251 5.43 21.44 6.10
N ARG A 252 5.08 21.55 7.38
CA ARG A 252 3.80 21.10 7.92
C ARG A 252 3.25 22.18 8.84
N SER A 253 1.93 22.36 8.81
CA SER A 253 1.22 23.11 9.84
C SER A 253 1.15 22.29 11.13
N GLY A 254 1.05 22.99 12.27
CA GLY A 254 0.77 22.38 13.56
C GLY A 254 1.95 22.41 14.55
N PHE A 255 1.92 21.48 15.50
CA PHE A 255 2.89 21.33 16.57
C PHE A 255 3.92 20.24 16.22
N ARG A 256 5.21 20.59 16.30
CA ARG A 256 6.31 19.69 15.99
C ARG A 256 7.30 19.58 17.15
N VAL A 257 7.67 18.35 17.49
CA VAL A 257 8.66 18.05 18.54
C VAL A 257 9.50 16.83 18.21
N GLY A 258 10.69 16.78 18.79
CA GLY A 258 11.53 15.60 18.81
C GLY A 258 11.29 14.79 20.08
N ILE A 259 11.31 13.47 19.96
CA ILE A 259 11.26 12.55 21.11
C ILE A 259 12.42 11.58 21.01
N ARG A 260 13.18 11.43 22.10
CA ARG A 260 14.23 10.41 22.19
C ARG A 260 13.78 9.21 23.00
N ASN A 261 14.09 8.01 22.51
CA ASN A 261 13.94 6.79 23.29
C ASN A 261 15.14 6.56 24.22
N LYS A 262 15.11 5.47 25.00
CA LYS A 262 16.20 5.10 25.93
C LYS A 262 17.53 4.79 25.23
N ALA A 263 17.49 4.39 23.96
CA ALA A 263 18.69 4.14 23.15
C ALA A 263 19.28 5.42 22.56
N GLY A 264 18.64 6.58 22.75
CA GLY A 264 19.08 7.86 22.21
C GLY A 264 18.62 8.13 20.77
N ASN A 265 17.92 7.19 20.12
CA ASN A 265 17.32 7.41 18.80
C ASN A 265 16.28 8.52 18.88
N LEU A 266 16.18 9.31 17.82
CA LEU A 266 15.25 10.43 17.72
C LEU A 266 14.17 10.10 16.70
N ILE A 267 12.92 10.38 17.06
CA ILE A 267 11.83 10.55 16.09
C ILE A 267 11.32 11.99 16.16
N LEU A 268 10.81 12.46 15.04
CA LEU A 268 10.00 13.67 14.94
C LEU A 268 8.54 13.27 15.06
N VAL A 269 7.79 14.02 15.87
CA VAL A 269 6.35 13.90 15.98
C VAL A 269 5.75 15.23 15.52
N ASN A 270 4.87 15.15 14.54
CA ASN A 270 4.14 16.28 13.99
C ASN A 270 2.64 16.05 14.20
N VAL A 271 1.98 17.06 14.75
CA VAL A 271 0.56 17.04 15.11
C VAL A 271 -0.10 18.25 14.45
N SER A 272 -0.96 18.02 13.46
CA SER A 272 -1.82 19.07 12.87
C SER A 272 -3.25 18.93 13.39
N GLU A 273 -4.16 19.78 12.89
CA GLU A 273 -5.58 19.76 13.24
C GLU A 273 -6.25 18.41 12.96
N ASP A 274 -5.84 17.76 11.87
CA ASP A 274 -6.47 16.55 11.31
C ASP A 274 -5.47 15.42 11.04
N SER A 275 -4.19 15.59 11.31
CA SER A 275 -3.17 14.58 11.00
C SER A 275 -2.13 14.41 12.09
N PHE A 276 -1.59 13.20 12.14
CA PHE A 276 -0.53 12.77 13.02
C PHE A 276 0.58 12.10 12.20
N GLU A 277 1.81 12.58 12.34
CA GLU A 277 2.97 12.02 11.67
C GLU A 277 4.08 11.72 12.68
N ILE A 278 4.65 10.52 12.61
CA ILE A 278 5.90 10.13 13.25
C ILE A 278 6.92 9.87 12.15
N GLU A 279 8.13 10.36 12.31
CA GLU A 279 9.17 10.20 11.31
C GLU A 279 10.55 10.00 11.96
N ASP A 280 11.30 8.99 11.52
CA ASP A 280 12.72 8.82 11.82
C ASP A 280 13.50 9.64 10.78
N PRO A 281 14.02 10.81 11.16
CA PRO A 281 14.64 11.73 10.21
C PRO A 281 15.93 11.16 9.62
N TYR A 282 16.49 10.08 10.16
CA TYR A 282 17.69 9.43 9.65
C TYR A 282 17.41 8.20 8.78
N SER A 283 16.13 7.81 8.61
CA SER A 283 15.81 6.67 7.76
C SER A 283 15.95 7.04 6.29
N ASP A 284 16.63 6.17 5.53
CA ASP A 284 16.74 6.32 4.07
C ASP A 284 15.39 5.93 3.46
N TYR A 285 14.70 6.90 2.87
CA TYR A 285 13.31 6.77 2.40
C TYR A 285 13.16 6.10 1.03
N ASP A 286 14.15 5.35 0.59
CA ASP A 286 14.02 4.59 -0.64
C ASP A 286 12.99 3.48 -0.42
N LEU A 287 11.74 3.79 -0.72
CA LEU A 287 10.71 2.79 -0.93
C LEU A 287 11.28 1.84 -1.99
N PRO A 288 11.42 0.54 -1.68
CA PRO A 288 12.00 -0.41 -2.61
C PRO A 288 11.07 -0.49 -3.83
N PHE A 289 11.47 0.23 -4.87
CA PHE A 289 10.89 0.19 -6.20
C PHE A 289 12.05 0.10 -7.17
N SER A 290 12.69 -1.05 -7.19
CA SER A 290 13.55 -1.41 -8.31
C SER A 290 13.64 -2.91 -8.40
N ASP A 291 13.17 -3.40 -9.55
CA ASP A 291 13.48 -4.68 -10.16
C ASP A 291 12.40 -5.77 -9.98
N CYS A 292 11.72 -6.09 -11.09
CA CYS A 292 10.67 -7.12 -11.28
C CYS A 292 9.28 -6.86 -10.67
N CYS A 293 8.32 -6.49 -11.54
CA CYS A 293 6.90 -6.31 -11.21
C CYS A 293 6.02 -7.21 -12.09
N ILE A 294 4.99 -7.82 -11.50
CA ILE A 294 3.86 -8.42 -12.23
C ILE A 294 2.65 -7.52 -12.06
N GLU A 295 2.04 -7.12 -13.17
CA GLU A 295 0.82 -6.30 -13.19
C GLU A 295 -0.33 -7.14 -13.76
N CYS A 296 -1.39 -7.32 -12.98
CA CYS A 296 -2.65 -7.87 -13.46
C CYS A 296 -3.66 -6.74 -13.56
N ILE A 297 -4.02 -6.40 -14.79
CA ILE A 297 -5.01 -5.39 -15.13
C ILE A 297 -6.26 -6.13 -15.59
N ILE A 298 -7.38 -5.87 -14.93
CA ILE A 298 -8.69 -6.41 -15.27
C ILE A 298 -9.59 -5.19 -15.49
N GLU A 299 -9.74 -4.80 -16.75
CA GLU A 299 -10.52 -3.66 -17.24
C GLU A 299 -11.76 -4.18 -18.00
N ASP A 300 -12.82 -3.38 -18.00
CA ASP A 300 -14.00 -3.61 -18.83
C ASP A 300 -13.81 -2.81 -20.13
N ASP A 301 -13.88 -3.48 -21.28
CA ASP A 301 -13.74 -2.87 -22.62
C ASP A 301 -14.98 -2.04 -23.00
N ASP A 302 -15.50 -1.22 -22.09
CA ASP A 302 -16.60 -0.29 -22.37
C ASP A 302 -16.01 1.00 -22.97
N ASP A 303 -15.28 0.87 -24.08
CA ASP A 303 -15.06 1.95 -25.03
C ASP A 303 -16.36 2.08 -25.85
N ASP A 304 -17.42 2.58 -25.21
CA ASP A 304 -18.50 3.25 -25.94
C ASP A 304 -17.89 4.54 -26.51
N ASP A 305 -17.18 4.38 -27.64
CA ASP A 305 -16.98 5.43 -28.63
C ASP A 305 -18.39 5.79 -29.18
N ASP A 306 -19.21 6.41 -28.34
CA ASP A 306 -20.33 7.23 -28.78
C ASP A 306 -19.70 8.46 -29.47
N ASP A 307 -19.24 8.24 -30.71
CA ASP A 307 -19.11 9.29 -31.71
C ASP A 307 -20.50 9.92 -31.87
N ASP A 308 -20.79 10.91 -31.03
CA ASP A 308 -21.92 11.83 -31.16
C ASP A 308 -21.80 12.56 -32.52
N ASP A 309 -22.52 12.04 -33.52
CA ASP A 309 -22.84 12.67 -34.83
C ASP A 309 -23.73 13.91 -34.69
#